data_AF-A0A357CGP8-F1
#
_entry.id   AF-A0A357CGP8-F1
#
_cell.length_a   1.000
_cell.length_b   1.000
_cell.length_c   1.000
_cell.angle_alpha   90.00
_cell.angle_beta   90.00
_cell.angle_gamma   90.00
#
_symmetry.space_group_name_H-M   'P 1'
#
loop_
_entity.id
_entity.type
_entity.pdbx_description
1 polymer ?
#
loop_
_entity_poly.entity_id
_entity_poly.type
_entity_poly.pdbx_seq_one_letter_code
_entity_poly.pdbx_strand_id
1 'polypeptide(L)'
;MTDDDIESTKAPLLEHLIELRRRLIWTMLAVFVAFLVCYWFAKPIYNLLLWPYRLAAGADVPIDMIYTAPQEFFFTQVKLALFGAIFLAFPVIASQIYLFVAPGLYRSERQAFLPFLIATPILFLIGASLVYFVAMPLAMKFFLSMQQTGDSQVQIHLTARVSEYLSLIMTLILGFGICFQLPVLLMLLARAGFITADDLRAKRRYAILGVFVVAAVLTPPDPISQIALALPTVLLYELSIFSVKLAEKKRAAAAPTPTPTP
;
A
#
# COMPACT_ATOMS: atom_id res chain seq x y z
N MET A 1 -39.37 4.16 19.83
CA MET A 1 -38.77 3.36 18.75
C MET A 1 -39.67 2.15 18.60
N THR A 2 -40.51 2.18 17.57
CA THR A 2 -41.51 1.13 17.29
C THR A 2 -40.82 -0.05 16.61
N ASP A 3 -41.32 -1.28 16.78
CA ASP A 3 -40.73 -2.49 16.18
C ASP A 3 -40.55 -2.36 14.64
N ASP A 4 -41.44 -1.62 13.97
CA ASP A 4 -41.34 -1.27 12.55
C ASP A 4 -40.10 -0.43 12.19
N ASP A 5 -39.60 0.42 13.09
CA ASP A 5 -38.36 1.20 12.89
C ASP A 5 -37.11 0.29 12.99
N ILE A 6 -37.21 -0.77 13.80
CA ILE A 6 -36.14 -1.76 13.98
C ILE A 6 -36.10 -2.71 12.78
N GLU A 7 -37.26 -3.11 12.26
CA GLU A 7 -37.35 -4.02 11.11
C GLU A 7 -36.95 -3.33 9.79
N SER A 8 -37.32 -2.06 9.60
CA SER A 8 -36.89 -1.24 8.47
C SER A 8 -35.40 -0.88 8.48
N THR A 9 -34.75 -0.87 9.65
CA THR A 9 -33.28 -0.71 9.78
C THR A 9 -32.54 -2.04 9.55
N LYS A 10 -33.13 -3.19 9.87
CA LYS A 10 -32.53 -4.53 9.67
C LYS A 10 -32.46 -4.94 8.20
N ALA A 11 -33.49 -4.66 7.41
CA ALA A 11 -33.52 -4.99 5.98
C ALA A 11 -32.33 -4.40 5.16
N PRO A 12 -32.01 -3.09 5.25
CA PRO A 12 -30.87 -2.51 4.52
C PRO A 12 -29.51 -2.98 5.04
N LEU A 13 -29.40 -3.32 6.34
CA LEU A 13 -28.16 -3.89 6.89
C LEU A 13 -27.92 -5.32 6.40
N LEU A 14 -28.97 -6.15 6.35
CA LEU A 14 -28.87 -7.51 5.81
C LEU A 14 -28.52 -7.50 4.31
N GLU A 15 -29.11 -6.59 3.53
CA GLU A 15 -28.76 -6.41 2.12
C GLU A 15 -27.28 -6.01 1.95
N HIS A 16 -26.79 -5.07 2.75
CA HIS A 16 -25.38 -4.64 2.71
C HIS A 16 -24.41 -5.77 3.11
N LEU A 17 -24.77 -6.60 4.09
CA LEU A 17 -23.98 -7.77 4.49
C LEU A 17 -23.95 -8.86 3.43
N ILE A 18 -25.08 -9.11 2.74
CA ILE A 18 -25.15 -10.06 1.62
C ILE A 18 -24.27 -9.57 0.47
N GLU A 19 -24.26 -8.26 0.21
CA GLU A 19 -23.42 -7.65 -0.80
C GLU A 19 -21.92 -7.77 -0.46
N LEU A 20 -21.54 -7.52 0.80
CA LEU A 20 -20.17 -7.70 1.29
C LEU A 20 -19.70 -9.14 1.13
N ARG A 21 -20.51 -10.12 1.53
CA ARG A 21 -20.18 -11.55 1.40
C ARG A 21 -19.93 -11.93 -0.05
N ARG A 22 -20.84 -11.54 -0.96
CA ARG A 22 -20.71 -11.85 -2.39
C ARG A 22 -19.43 -11.26 -2.96
N ARG A 23 -19.12 -10.00 -2.64
CA ARG A 23 -17.89 -9.34 -3.10
C ARG A 23 -16.64 -9.99 -2.55
N LEU A 24 -16.64 -10.34 -1.25
CA LEU A 24 -15.53 -11.04 -0.62
C LEU A 24 -15.21 -12.37 -1.31
N ILE A 25 -16.24 -13.15 -1.68
CA ILE A 25 -16.06 -14.40 -2.42
C ILE A 25 -15.42 -14.16 -3.79
N TRP A 26 -15.88 -13.16 -4.55
CA TRP A 26 -15.30 -12.83 -5.85
C TRP A 26 -13.85 -12.34 -5.74
N THR A 27 -13.55 -11.52 -4.74
CA THR A 27 -12.18 -11.07 -4.46
C THR A 27 -11.28 -12.25 -4.08
N MET A 28 -11.77 -13.15 -3.22
CA MET A 28 -11.02 -14.33 -2.82
C MET A 28 -10.78 -15.29 -3.99
N LEU A 29 -11.77 -15.49 -4.86
CA LEU A 29 -11.64 -16.29 -6.07
C LEU A 29 -10.61 -15.68 -7.04
N ALA A 30 -10.66 -14.36 -7.24
CA ALA A 30 -9.69 -13.66 -8.09
C ALA A 30 -8.25 -13.78 -7.55
N VAL A 31 -8.06 -13.60 -6.24
CA VAL A 31 -6.76 -13.81 -5.58
C VAL A 31 -6.32 -15.26 -5.70
N PHE A 32 -7.23 -16.23 -5.55
CA PHE A 32 -6.90 -17.65 -5.66
C PHE A 32 -6.47 -18.04 -7.08
N VAL A 33 -7.17 -17.57 -8.11
CA VAL A 33 -6.78 -17.79 -9.51
C VAL A 33 -5.44 -17.13 -9.81
N ALA A 34 -5.24 -15.88 -9.39
CA ALA A 34 -3.98 -15.18 -9.54
C ALA A 34 -2.83 -15.89 -8.79
N PHE A 35 -3.11 -16.48 -7.63
CA PHE A 35 -2.15 -17.27 -6.85
C PHE A 35 -1.69 -18.50 -7.59
N LEU A 36 -2.59 -19.27 -8.21
CA LEU A 36 -2.21 -20.44 -9.01
C LEU A 36 -1.30 -20.05 -10.19
N VAL A 37 -1.60 -18.93 -10.85
CA VAL A 37 -0.77 -18.39 -11.93
C VAL A 37 0.60 -17.96 -11.39
N CYS A 38 0.65 -17.15 -10.34
CA CYS A 38 1.90 -16.68 -9.76
C CYS A 38 2.75 -17.80 -9.15
N TYR A 39 2.11 -18.87 -8.65
CA TYR A 39 2.82 -20.06 -8.17
C TYR A 39 3.52 -20.79 -9.32
N TRP A 40 2.86 -20.92 -10.47
CA TRP A 40 3.49 -21.50 -11.67
C TRP A 40 4.66 -20.65 -12.18
N PHE A 41 4.54 -19.32 -12.10
CA PHE A 41 5.58 -18.36 -12.48
C PHE A 41 6.48 -17.89 -11.31
N ALA A 42 6.58 -18.67 -10.22
CA ALA A 42 7.30 -18.24 -9.02
C ALA A 42 8.80 -17.97 -9.27
N LYS A 43 9.46 -18.76 -10.13
CA LYS A 43 10.90 -18.58 -10.45
C LYS A 43 11.21 -17.23 -11.12
N PRO A 44 10.49 -16.80 -12.17
CA PRO A 44 10.63 -15.45 -12.72
C PRO A 44 10.43 -14.34 -11.69
N ILE A 45 9.38 -14.44 -10.87
CA ILE A 45 9.07 -13.44 -9.84
C ILE A 45 10.21 -13.36 -8.81
N TYR A 46 10.76 -14.51 -8.42
CA TYR A 46 11.91 -14.60 -7.53
C TYR A 46 13.13 -13.86 -8.10
N ASN A 47 13.48 -14.12 -9.36
CA ASN A 47 14.62 -13.47 -10.02
C ASN A 47 14.41 -11.95 -10.17
N LEU A 48 13.17 -11.52 -10.40
CA LEU A 48 12.81 -10.10 -10.43
C LEU A 48 13.05 -9.46 -9.06
N LEU A 49 12.56 -10.08 -7.99
CA LEU A 49 12.70 -9.52 -6.63
C LEU A 49 14.15 -9.48 -6.13
N LEU A 50 15.04 -10.34 -6.64
CA LEU A 50 16.47 -10.31 -6.31
C LEU A 50 17.27 -9.22 -7.01
N TRP A 51 16.72 -8.60 -8.05
CA TRP A 51 17.44 -7.60 -8.84
C TRP A 51 17.93 -6.40 -8.02
N PRO A 52 17.15 -5.80 -7.10
CA PRO A 52 17.61 -4.69 -6.26
C PRO A 52 18.79 -5.08 -5.36
N TYR A 53 18.85 -6.33 -4.91
CA TYR A 53 19.97 -6.84 -4.13
C TYR A 53 21.26 -6.90 -4.96
N ARG A 54 21.19 -7.40 -6.20
CA ARG A 54 22.32 -7.42 -7.13
C ARG A 54 22.86 -6.02 -7.42
N LEU A 55 21.96 -5.04 -7.61
CA LEU A 55 22.34 -3.64 -7.80
C LEU A 55 23.06 -3.04 -6.59
N ALA A 56 22.70 -3.45 -5.38
CA ALA A 56 23.32 -2.95 -4.15
C ALA A 56 24.67 -3.63 -3.84
N ALA A 57 24.79 -4.93 -4.11
CA ALA A 57 26.01 -5.71 -3.87
C ALA A 57 27.12 -5.46 -4.92
N GLY A 58 26.76 -4.94 -6.09
CA GLY A 58 27.66 -4.79 -7.24
C GLY A 58 27.47 -5.96 -8.22
N ALA A 59 27.54 -5.66 -9.52
CA ALA A 59 27.18 -6.58 -10.60
C ALA A 59 28.01 -7.88 -10.64
N ASP A 60 29.20 -7.89 -10.03
CA ASP A 60 30.20 -8.95 -10.15
C ASP A 60 30.43 -9.78 -8.86
N VAL A 61 29.66 -9.54 -7.79
CA VAL A 61 29.78 -10.35 -6.56
C VAL A 61 28.79 -11.52 -6.62
N PRO A 62 29.24 -12.79 -6.55
CA PRO A 62 28.33 -13.92 -6.40
C PRO A 62 27.63 -13.82 -5.04
N ILE A 63 26.31 -13.70 -5.09
CA ILE A 63 25.47 -13.55 -3.90
C ILE A 63 25.02 -14.94 -3.48
N ASP A 64 25.71 -15.47 -2.49
CA ASP A 64 25.35 -16.75 -1.88
C ASP A 64 24.27 -16.53 -0.83
N MET A 65 23.02 -16.83 -1.20
CA MET A 65 21.93 -16.89 -0.24
C MET A 65 21.72 -18.32 0.25
N ILE A 66 21.58 -18.46 1.56
CA ILE A 66 21.36 -19.75 2.20
C ILE A 66 19.89 -19.97 2.54
N TYR A 67 19.48 -21.24 2.52
CA TYR A 67 18.28 -21.72 3.19
C TYR A 67 18.71 -22.44 4.47
N THR A 68 18.02 -22.15 5.55
CA THR A 68 18.31 -22.74 6.87
C THR A 68 17.48 -23.97 7.17
N ALA A 69 16.33 -24.13 6.50
CA ALA A 69 15.48 -25.31 6.61
C ALA A 69 14.93 -25.76 5.25
N PRO A 70 14.72 -27.06 5.00
CA PRO A 70 14.18 -27.55 3.73
C PRO A 70 12.76 -27.04 3.44
N GLN A 71 11.94 -26.91 4.48
CA GLN A 71 10.58 -26.33 4.40
C GLN A 71 10.56 -24.83 4.09
N GLU A 72 11.66 -24.12 4.33
CA GLU A 72 11.77 -22.68 4.11
C GLU A 72 11.54 -22.34 2.63
N PHE A 73 12.09 -23.15 1.72
CA PHE A 73 11.92 -22.97 0.28
C PHE A 73 10.45 -23.04 -0.15
N PHE A 74 9.71 -24.03 0.35
CA PHE A 74 8.28 -24.20 0.05
C PHE A 74 7.46 -23.00 0.56
N PHE A 75 7.62 -22.60 1.82
CA PHE A 75 6.90 -21.44 2.37
C PHE A 75 7.26 -20.15 1.66
N THR A 76 8.50 -20.01 1.20
CA THR A 76 8.96 -18.84 0.46
C THR A 76 8.27 -18.76 -0.90
N GLN A 77 8.15 -19.88 -1.63
CA GLN A 77 7.39 -19.92 -2.88
C GLN A 77 5.91 -19.61 -2.70
N VAL A 78 5.28 -20.14 -1.64
CA VAL A 78 3.87 -19.84 -1.33
C VAL A 78 3.68 -18.36 -1.01
N LYS A 79 4.54 -17.76 -0.17
CA LYS A 79 4.50 -16.31 0.14
C LYS A 79 4.68 -15.47 -1.12
N LEU A 80 5.65 -15.83 -1.96
CA LEU A 80 5.95 -15.15 -3.21
C LEU A 80 4.76 -15.20 -4.19
N ALA A 81 4.14 -16.37 -4.33
CA ALA A 81 2.96 -16.56 -5.15
C ALA A 81 1.77 -15.74 -4.62
N LEU A 82 1.56 -15.72 -3.31
CA LEU A 82 0.50 -14.92 -2.68
C LEU A 82 0.73 -13.42 -2.86
N PHE A 83 1.97 -12.95 -2.70
CA PHE A 83 2.34 -11.57 -2.94
C PHE A 83 2.07 -11.17 -4.41
N GLY A 84 2.54 -11.98 -5.36
CA GLY A 84 2.26 -11.77 -6.78
C GLY A 84 0.77 -11.79 -7.11
N ALA A 85 0.02 -12.68 -6.44
CA ALA A 85 -1.43 -12.79 -6.59
C ALA A 85 -2.15 -11.53 -6.16
N ILE A 86 -1.79 -10.96 -4.99
CA ILE A 86 -2.37 -9.72 -4.49
C ILE A 86 -2.09 -8.58 -5.46
N PHE A 87 -0.88 -8.51 -6.01
CA PHE A 87 -0.49 -7.54 -7.02
C PHE A 87 -1.34 -7.65 -8.29
N LEU A 88 -1.48 -8.86 -8.83
CA LEU A 88 -2.21 -9.11 -10.07
C LEU A 88 -3.73 -8.98 -9.89
N ALA A 89 -4.24 -9.38 -8.72
CA ALA A 89 -5.65 -9.25 -8.36
C ALA A 89 -6.01 -7.83 -7.88
N PHE A 90 -5.04 -6.93 -7.69
CA PHE A 90 -5.27 -5.59 -7.18
C PHE A 90 -6.35 -4.79 -7.94
N PRO A 91 -6.41 -4.80 -9.29
CA PRO A 91 -7.48 -4.11 -10.03
C PRO A 91 -8.87 -4.67 -9.69
N VAL A 92 -8.97 -5.98 -9.48
CA VAL A 92 -10.21 -6.64 -9.09
C VAL A 92 -10.55 -6.30 -7.64
N ILE A 93 -9.59 -6.37 -6.72
CA ILE A 93 -9.75 -5.97 -5.31
C ILE A 93 -10.27 -4.53 -5.23
N ALA A 94 -9.61 -3.59 -5.91
CA ALA A 94 -9.99 -2.18 -5.93
C ALA A 94 -11.40 -1.98 -6.52
N SER A 95 -11.75 -2.69 -7.59
CA SER A 95 -13.08 -2.63 -8.21
C SER A 95 -14.18 -3.17 -7.29
N GLN A 96 -13.92 -4.25 -6.55
CA GLN A 96 -14.87 -4.82 -5.60
C GLN A 96 -15.04 -3.92 -4.37
N ILE A 97 -13.97 -3.31 -3.87
CA ILE A 97 -14.03 -2.30 -2.80
C ILE A 97 -14.84 -1.09 -3.27
N TYR A 98 -14.62 -0.60 -4.50
CA TYR A 98 -15.42 0.49 -5.06
C TYR A 98 -16.89 0.11 -5.14
N LEU A 99 -17.21 -1.06 -5.68
CA LEU A 99 -18.59 -1.53 -5.74
C LEU A 99 -19.20 -1.56 -4.34
N PHE A 100 -18.43 -1.91 -3.30
CA PHE A 100 -18.87 -1.88 -1.90
C PHE A 100 -19.17 -0.50 -1.35
N VAL A 101 -18.34 0.49 -1.66
CA VAL A 101 -18.52 1.86 -1.17
C VAL A 101 -19.56 2.64 -2.00
N ALA A 102 -19.67 2.37 -3.30
CA ALA A 102 -20.55 3.06 -4.23
C ALA A 102 -22.05 3.14 -3.83
N PRO A 103 -22.70 2.10 -3.28
CA PRO A 103 -24.11 2.18 -2.86
C PRO A 103 -24.32 3.04 -1.60
N GLY A 104 -23.27 3.24 -0.78
CA GLY A 104 -23.31 4.17 0.35
C GLY A 104 -23.16 5.64 -0.05
N LEU A 105 -23.01 5.92 -1.35
CA LEU A 105 -22.71 7.23 -1.89
C LEU A 105 -23.84 7.80 -2.75
N TYR A 106 -24.11 9.10 -2.65
CA TYR A 106 -25.16 9.76 -3.43
C TYR A 106 -24.92 9.63 -4.95
N ARG A 107 -25.98 9.44 -5.74
CA ARG A 107 -25.91 9.21 -7.20
C ARG A 107 -25.10 10.26 -7.98
N SER A 108 -25.04 11.50 -7.50
CA SER A 108 -24.24 12.61 -8.04
C SER A 108 -22.74 12.52 -7.73
N GLU A 109 -22.33 11.75 -6.72
CA GLU A 109 -20.93 11.56 -6.32
C GLU A 109 -20.29 10.33 -6.98
N ARG A 110 -21.07 9.44 -7.61
CA ARG A 110 -20.55 8.21 -8.22
C ARG A 110 -19.57 8.45 -9.36
N GLN A 111 -19.76 9.50 -10.16
CA GLN A 111 -18.84 9.89 -11.25
C GLN A 111 -17.53 10.50 -10.73
N ALA A 112 -17.57 11.09 -9.53
CA ALA A 112 -16.39 11.63 -8.89
C ALA A 112 -15.40 10.56 -8.43
N PHE A 113 -15.89 9.36 -8.14
CA PHE A 113 -15.09 8.24 -7.62
C PHE A 113 -14.40 7.43 -8.72
N LEU A 114 -14.89 7.52 -9.96
CA LEU A 114 -14.31 6.82 -11.11
C LEU A 114 -12.83 7.15 -11.38
N PRO A 115 -12.38 8.43 -11.38
CA PRO A 115 -10.96 8.73 -11.56
C PRO A 115 -10.09 8.20 -10.41
N PHE A 116 -10.62 8.12 -9.19
CA PHE A 116 -9.89 7.57 -8.05
C PHE A 116 -9.69 6.06 -8.16
N LEU A 117 -10.67 5.33 -8.71
CA LEU A 117 -10.55 3.89 -8.97
C LEU A 117 -9.40 3.57 -9.95
N ILE A 118 -9.14 4.46 -10.91
CA ILE A 118 -8.01 4.33 -11.85
C ILE A 118 -6.72 4.84 -11.22
N ALA A 119 -6.78 5.90 -10.39
CA ALA A 119 -5.62 6.43 -9.70
C ALA A 119 -5.04 5.44 -8.68
N THR A 120 -5.88 4.67 -7.98
CA THR A 120 -5.48 3.67 -6.97
C THR A 120 -4.44 2.65 -7.49
N PRO A 121 -4.66 1.90 -8.59
CA PRO A 121 -3.67 0.98 -9.12
C PRO A 121 -2.42 1.68 -9.65
N ILE A 122 -2.55 2.86 -10.27
CA ILE A 122 -1.40 3.63 -10.74
C ILE A 122 -0.52 4.05 -9.55
N LEU A 123 -1.13 4.58 -8.51
CA LEU A 123 -0.43 5.07 -7.32
C LEU A 123 0.19 3.91 -6.53
N PHE A 124 -0.47 2.76 -6.49
CA PHE A 124 0.09 1.52 -5.94
C PHE A 124 1.34 1.07 -6.71
N LEU A 125 1.29 1.09 -8.05
CA LEU A 125 2.44 0.75 -8.89
C LEU A 125 3.60 1.74 -8.74
N ILE A 126 3.31 3.04 -8.60
CA ILE A 126 4.33 4.05 -8.31
C ILE A 126 4.98 3.78 -6.94
N GLY A 127 4.17 3.48 -5.92
CA GLY A 127 4.66 3.12 -4.59
C GLY A 127 5.55 1.88 -4.62
N ALA A 128 5.09 0.81 -5.27
CA ALA A 128 5.87 -0.41 -5.45
C ALA A 128 7.19 -0.16 -6.19
N SER A 129 7.16 0.67 -7.23
CA SER A 129 8.35 1.05 -8.00
C SER A 129 9.35 1.83 -7.15
N LEU A 130 8.88 2.78 -6.33
CA LEU A 130 9.73 3.54 -5.42
C LEU A 130 10.43 2.63 -4.40
N VAL A 131 9.73 1.62 -3.87
CA VAL A 131 10.36 0.63 -2.99
C VAL A 131 11.42 -0.17 -3.72
N TYR A 132 11.07 -0.70 -4.89
CA TYR A 132 11.92 -1.59 -5.66
C TYR A 132 13.20 -0.90 -6.16
N PHE A 133 13.09 0.35 -6.65
CA PHE A 133 14.21 1.08 -7.24
C PHE A 133 14.98 1.98 -6.27
N VAL A 134 14.35 2.45 -5.18
CA VAL A 134 14.97 3.43 -4.27
C VAL A 134 15.13 2.86 -2.87
N ALA A 135 14.05 2.42 -2.22
CA ALA A 135 14.11 2.01 -0.82
C ALA A 135 14.94 0.72 -0.61
N MET A 136 14.71 -0.31 -1.43
CA MET A 136 15.42 -1.59 -1.31
C MET A 136 16.92 -1.48 -1.58
N PRO A 137 17.40 -0.82 -2.65
CA PRO A 137 18.82 -0.62 -2.86
C PRO A 137 19.48 0.20 -1.74
N LEU A 138 18.79 1.21 -1.20
CA LEU A 138 19.31 2.01 -0.10
C LEU A 138 19.43 1.20 1.19
N ALA A 139 18.38 0.45 1.55
CA ALA A 139 18.37 -0.48 2.67
C ALA A 139 19.52 -1.49 2.56
N MET A 140 19.68 -2.10 1.38
CA MET A 140 20.70 -3.11 1.18
C MET A 140 22.12 -2.53 1.19
N LYS A 141 22.34 -1.33 0.63
CA LYS A 141 23.62 -0.62 0.75
C LYS A 141 23.97 -0.32 2.21
N PHE A 142 22.98 0.06 3.02
CA PHE A 142 23.19 0.25 4.45
C PHE A 142 23.60 -1.06 5.14
N PHE A 143 22.85 -2.15 4.94
CA PHE A 143 23.21 -3.45 5.54
C PHE A 143 24.57 -3.97 5.09
N LEU A 144 24.92 -3.83 3.80
CA LEU A 144 26.23 -4.20 3.27
C LEU A 144 27.35 -3.31 3.84
N SER A 145 27.10 -2.01 4.04
CA SER A 145 28.10 -1.10 4.62
C SER A 145 28.45 -1.41 6.08
N MET A 146 27.60 -2.17 6.79
CA MET A 146 27.86 -2.62 8.15
C MET A 146 28.75 -3.87 8.21
N GLN A 147 29.08 -4.48 7.07
CA GLN A 147 29.98 -5.63 7.04
C GLN A 147 31.40 -5.20 7.48
N GLN A 148 31.89 -5.81 8.56
CA GLN A 148 33.27 -5.63 8.99
C GLN A 148 34.17 -6.58 8.19
N THR A 149 34.79 -6.02 7.16
CA THR A 149 35.83 -6.69 6.37
C THR A 149 37.17 -6.10 6.79
N GLY A 150 37.78 -6.60 7.86
CA GLY A 150 39.04 -6.11 8.41
C GLY A 150 39.85 -7.21 9.12
N ASP A 151 41.14 -6.95 9.36
CA ASP A 151 42.18 -7.83 9.93
C ASP A 151 41.97 -8.21 11.42
N SER A 152 40.72 -8.19 11.87
CA SER A 152 40.28 -8.70 13.16
C SER A 152 39.97 -10.20 13.03
N GLN A 153 40.35 -11.00 14.03
CA GLN A 153 40.22 -12.47 14.07
C GLN A 153 38.78 -13.02 13.84
N VAL A 154 37.77 -12.16 13.71
CA VAL A 154 36.38 -12.51 13.40
C VAL A 154 35.94 -11.75 12.14
N GLN A 155 35.78 -12.46 11.02
CA GLN A 155 35.20 -11.92 9.80
C GLN A 155 33.67 -12.07 9.84
N ILE A 156 32.93 -10.96 9.75
CA ILE A 156 31.46 -10.98 9.71
C ILE A 156 31.02 -10.85 8.25
N HIS A 157 30.72 -11.99 7.63
CA HIS A 157 30.16 -12.05 6.28
C HIS A 157 28.63 -12.01 6.34
N LEU A 158 27.99 -11.09 5.62
CA LEU A 158 26.53 -11.01 5.51
C LEU A 158 26.05 -12.12 4.57
N THR A 159 25.73 -13.28 5.13
CA THR A 159 25.07 -14.36 4.38
C THR A 159 23.56 -14.16 4.49
N ALA A 160 22.96 -13.47 3.51
CA ALA A 160 21.54 -13.16 3.55
C ALA A 160 20.70 -14.44 3.37
N ARG A 161 19.74 -14.67 4.27
CA ARG A 161 18.74 -15.73 4.12
C ARG A 161 17.71 -15.32 3.07
N VAL A 162 17.39 -16.23 2.15
CA VAL A 162 16.45 -15.94 1.06
C VAL A 162 15.08 -15.53 1.59
N SER A 163 14.54 -16.27 2.56
CA SER A 163 13.20 -16.02 3.09
C SER A 163 13.08 -14.67 3.78
N GLU A 164 14.12 -14.21 4.49
CA GLU A 164 14.14 -12.90 5.14
C GLU A 164 14.19 -11.78 4.11
N TYR A 165 15.08 -11.90 3.11
CA TYR A 165 15.18 -10.90 2.05
C TYR A 165 13.87 -10.76 1.28
N LEU A 166 13.28 -11.87 0.85
CA LEU A 166 12.01 -11.85 0.14
C LEU A 166 10.88 -11.34 1.04
N SER A 167 10.82 -11.76 2.30
CA SER A 167 9.79 -11.27 3.23
C SER A 167 9.91 -9.77 3.45
N LEU A 168 11.13 -9.24 3.57
CA LEU A 168 11.40 -7.82 3.70
C LEU A 168 10.89 -7.05 2.48
N ILE A 169 11.35 -7.39 1.27
CA ILE A 169 10.94 -6.67 0.05
C ILE A 169 9.43 -6.76 -0.19
N MET A 170 8.82 -7.93 0.03
CA MET A 170 7.37 -8.11 -0.13
C MET A 170 6.59 -7.28 0.89
N THR A 171 7.01 -7.25 2.15
CA THR A 171 6.36 -6.49 3.23
C THR A 171 6.47 -5.00 2.98
N LEU A 172 7.65 -4.51 2.57
CA LEU A 172 7.85 -3.11 2.22
C LEU A 172 7.01 -2.71 1.02
N ILE A 173 7.03 -3.49 -0.07
CA ILE A 173 6.23 -3.18 -1.25
C ILE A 173 4.73 -3.12 -0.91
N LEU A 174 4.19 -4.08 -0.14
CA LEU A 174 2.78 -4.05 0.28
C LEU A 174 2.48 -2.87 1.20
N GLY A 175 3.32 -2.65 2.21
CA GLY A 175 3.16 -1.56 3.18
C GLY A 175 3.16 -0.19 2.51
N PHE A 176 4.13 0.08 1.64
CA PHE A 176 4.16 1.30 0.84
C PHE A 176 2.99 1.38 -0.13
N GLY A 177 2.61 0.28 -0.78
CA GLY A 177 1.45 0.26 -1.66
C GLY A 177 0.18 0.72 -0.95
N ILE A 178 -0.01 0.31 0.32
CA ILE A 178 -1.10 0.75 1.19
C ILE A 178 -0.92 2.23 1.58
N CYS A 179 0.28 2.65 2.00
CA CYS A 179 0.56 4.05 2.32
C CYS A 179 0.32 4.98 1.12
N PHE A 180 0.59 4.52 -0.10
CA PHE A 180 0.31 5.23 -1.34
C PHE A 180 -1.19 5.32 -1.64
N GLN A 181 -2.07 4.60 -0.94
CA GLN A 181 -3.52 4.84 -1.00
C GLN A 181 -3.99 5.97 -0.09
N LEU A 182 -3.14 6.48 0.83
CA LEU A 182 -3.50 7.58 1.73
C LEU A 182 -4.03 8.81 0.98
N PRO A 183 -3.40 9.30 -0.11
CA PRO A 183 -3.90 10.46 -0.84
C PRO A 183 -5.29 10.26 -1.42
N VAL A 184 -5.56 9.07 -1.97
CA VAL A 184 -6.88 8.72 -2.48
C VAL A 184 -7.89 8.73 -1.35
N LEU A 185 -7.59 8.04 -0.25
CA LEU A 185 -8.47 7.96 0.93
C LEU A 185 -8.81 9.33 1.51
N LEU A 186 -7.80 10.18 1.74
CA LEU A 186 -7.99 11.52 2.28
C LEU A 186 -8.80 12.41 1.33
N MET A 187 -8.57 12.29 0.03
CA MET A 187 -9.33 13.08 -0.94
C MET A 187 -10.79 12.64 -1.03
N LEU A 188 -11.08 11.34 -0.91
CA LEU A 188 -12.44 10.83 -0.84
C LEU A 188 -13.15 11.29 0.44
N LEU A 189 -12.48 11.20 1.60
CA LEU A 189 -13.02 11.68 2.88
C LEU A 189 -13.29 13.18 2.87
N ALA A 190 -12.39 13.97 2.30
CA ALA A 190 -12.58 15.41 2.18
C ALA A 190 -13.74 15.77 1.26
N ARG A 191 -13.90 15.01 0.17
CA ARG A 191 -15.01 15.20 -0.76
C ARG A 191 -16.36 14.85 -0.13
N ALA A 192 -16.41 13.82 0.70
CA ALA A 192 -17.58 13.45 1.49
C ALA A 192 -17.89 14.45 2.64
N GLY A 193 -17.01 15.42 2.88
CA GLY A 193 -17.20 16.45 3.91
C GLY A 193 -16.83 16.00 5.33
N PHE A 194 -16.20 14.83 5.49
CA PHE A 194 -15.76 14.34 6.80
C PHE A 194 -14.53 15.06 7.35
N ILE A 195 -13.69 15.61 6.46
CA ILE A 195 -12.45 16.30 6.80
C ILE A 195 -12.24 17.51 5.89
N THR A 196 -11.57 18.54 6.40
CA THR A 196 -11.15 19.71 5.61
C THR A 196 -9.63 19.79 5.46
N ALA A 197 -9.16 20.62 4.53
CA ALA A 197 -7.71 20.90 4.40
C ALA A 197 -7.10 21.45 5.70
N ASP A 198 -7.87 22.23 6.47
CA ASP A 198 -7.40 22.82 7.72
C ASP A 198 -7.37 21.79 8.87
N ASP A 199 -8.31 20.83 8.90
CA ASP A 199 -8.25 19.68 9.82
C ASP A 199 -6.98 18.85 9.59
N LEU A 200 -6.66 18.57 8.33
CA LEU A 200 -5.45 17.83 7.96
C LEU A 200 -4.17 18.59 8.32
N ARG A 201 -4.20 19.93 8.21
CA ARG A 201 -3.09 20.78 8.67
C ARG A 201 -2.93 20.76 10.18
N ALA A 202 -4.01 20.91 10.93
CA ALA A 202 -3.98 20.87 12.38
C ALA A 202 -3.43 19.53 12.90
N LYS A 203 -3.70 18.44 12.19
CA LYS A 203 -3.26 17.08 12.56
C LYS A 203 -1.91 16.65 11.96
N ARG A 204 -1.15 17.54 11.30
CA ARG A 204 0.16 17.24 10.66
C ARG A 204 1.12 16.50 11.57
N ARG A 205 1.31 16.98 12.80
CA ARG A 205 2.22 16.35 13.78
C ARG A 205 1.84 14.90 14.10
N TYR A 206 0.54 14.60 14.17
CA TYR A 206 0.04 13.25 14.44
C TYR A 206 0.17 12.36 13.20
N ALA A 207 -0.07 12.90 12.01
CA ALA A 207 0.13 12.17 10.77
C ALA A 207 1.61 11.78 10.57
N ILE A 208 2.53 12.71 10.80
CA ILE A 208 3.97 12.44 10.73
C ILE A 208 4.35 11.35 11.73
N LEU A 209 3.90 11.47 13.00
CA LEU A 209 4.15 10.45 14.02
C LEU A 209 3.60 9.07 13.58
N GLY A 210 2.36 9.02 13.10
CA GLY A 210 1.74 7.79 12.61
C GLY A 210 2.51 7.15 11.46
N VAL A 211 3.00 7.95 10.51
CA VAL A 211 3.84 7.48 9.40
C VAL A 211 5.15 6.88 9.91
N PHE A 212 5.82 7.53 10.87
CA PHE A 212 7.06 7.00 11.45
C PHE A 212 6.83 5.73 12.29
N VAL A 213 5.68 5.59 12.95
CA VAL A 213 5.31 4.37 13.67
C VAL A 213 5.05 3.23 12.70
N VAL A 214 4.26 3.47 11.64
CA VAL A 214 4.03 2.47 10.60
C VAL A 214 5.33 2.09 9.91
N ALA A 215 6.21 3.06 9.65
CA ALA A 215 7.55 2.80 9.14
C ALA A 215 8.34 1.87 10.06
N ALA A 216 8.40 2.17 11.36
CA ALA A 216 9.13 1.35 12.33
C ALA A 216 8.59 -0.08 12.46
N VAL A 217 7.29 -0.30 12.21
CA VAL A 217 6.68 -1.63 12.24
C VAL A 217 6.97 -2.42 10.96
N LEU A 218 7.03 -1.73 9.81
CA LEU A 218 7.21 -2.36 8.50
C LEU A 218 8.68 -2.55 8.12
N THR A 219 9.55 -1.65 8.56
CA THR A 219 11.00 -1.75 8.33
C THR A 219 11.64 -2.50 9.50
N PRO A 220 12.79 -3.16 9.26
CA PRO A 220 13.69 -3.53 10.33
C PRO A 220 14.02 -2.32 11.22
N PRO A 221 14.59 -2.54 12.42
CA PRO A 221 15.01 -1.45 13.31
C PRO A 221 16.28 -0.77 12.79
N ASP A 222 16.21 -0.22 11.57
CA ASP A 222 17.28 0.50 10.91
C ASP A 222 16.81 1.93 10.52
N PRO A 223 17.49 3.00 10.99
CA PRO A 223 17.03 4.37 10.79
C PRO A 223 16.99 4.80 9.33
N ILE A 224 17.88 4.26 8.49
CA ILE A 224 17.98 4.68 7.08
C ILE A 224 16.76 4.20 6.30
N SER A 225 16.40 2.91 6.38
CA SER A 225 15.21 2.40 5.68
C SER A 225 13.94 2.99 6.27
N GLN A 226 13.89 3.21 7.59
CA GLN A 226 12.75 3.87 8.23
C GLN A 226 12.53 5.28 7.68
N ILE A 227 13.58 6.11 7.56
CA ILE A 227 13.48 7.46 7.00
C ILE A 227 13.16 7.40 5.50
N ALA A 228 13.79 6.48 4.77
CA ALA A 228 13.53 6.28 3.35
C ALA A 228 12.08 5.88 3.05
N LEU A 229 11.39 5.24 4.01
CA LEU A 229 9.96 4.94 3.93
C LEU A 229 9.07 6.06 4.43
N ALA A 230 9.42 6.68 5.54
CA ALA A 230 8.63 7.73 6.15
C ALA A 230 8.58 8.98 5.26
N LEU A 231 9.70 9.39 4.66
CA LEU A 231 9.81 10.66 3.93
C LEU A 231 8.90 10.72 2.69
N PRO A 232 8.90 9.72 1.78
CA PRO A 232 7.95 9.68 0.66
C PRO A 232 6.49 9.68 1.12
N THR A 233 6.18 8.98 2.22
CA THR A 233 4.82 8.87 2.74
C THR A 233 4.34 10.20 3.36
N VAL A 234 5.21 10.91 4.07
CA VAL A 234 4.93 12.28 4.57
C VAL A 234 4.74 13.24 3.41
N LEU A 235 5.56 13.14 2.36
CA LEU A 235 5.42 13.96 1.15
C LEU A 235 4.07 13.72 0.46
N LEU A 236 3.61 12.47 0.38
CA LEU A 236 2.27 12.14 -0.12
C LEU A 236 1.17 12.74 0.75
N TYR A 237 1.31 12.72 2.08
CA TYR A 237 0.36 13.37 2.98
C TYR A 237 0.26 14.88 2.70
N GLU A 238 1.39 15.55 2.50
CA GLU A 238 1.44 16.97 2.12
C GLU A 238 0.78 17.25 0.76
N LEU A 239 1.06 16.42 -0.25
CA LEU A 239 0.40 16.49 -1.56
C LEU A 239 -1.10 16.28 -1.45
N SER A 240 -1.55 15.45 -0.51
CA SER A 240 -2.97 15.21 -0.23
C SER A 240 -3.63 16.47 0.31
N ILE A 241 -3.01 17.16 1.27
CA ILE A 241 -3.52 18.44 1.81
C ILE A 241 -3.66 19.47 0.69
N PHE A 242 -2.66 19.56 -0.20
CA PHE A 242 -2.71 20.48 -1.33
C PHE A 242 -3.85 20.14 -2.30
N SER A 243 -4.03 18.87 -2.62
CA SER A 243 -5.08 18.38 -3.52
C SER A 243 -6.48 18.63 -2.95
N VAL A 244 -6.66 18.41 -1.65
CA VAL A 244 -7.92 18.71 -0.94
C VAL A 244 -8.23 20.20 -0.97
N LYS A 245 -7.26 21.07 -0.65
CA LYS A 245 -7.45 22.53 -0.72
C LYS A 245 -7.86 23.00 -2.12
N LEU A 246 -7.25 22.43 -3.16
CA LEU A 246 -7.59 22.78 -4.55
C LEU A 246 -9.03 22.35 -4.89
N ALA A 247 -9.47 21.18 -4.41
CA ALA A 247 -10.81 20.68 -4.60
C ALA A 247 -11.87 21.52 -3.84
N GLU A 248 -11.58 21.93 -2.60
CA GLU A 248 -12.42 22.83 -1.81
C GLU A 248 -12.58 24.19 -2.51
N LYS A 249 -11.49 24.79 -2.99
CA LYS A 249 -11.53 26.08 -3.71
C LYS A 249 -12.37 26.00 -4.98
N LYS A 250 -12.25 24.91 -5.75
CA LYS A 250 -13.08 24.68 -6.96
C LYS A 250 -14.56 24.53 -6.63
N ARG A 251 -14.92 23.88 -5.52
CA ARG A 251 -16.30 23.78 -5.04
C ARG A 251 -16.85 25.15 -4.62
N ALA A 252 -16.07 25.92 -3.87
CA ALA A 252 -16.47 27.27 -3.44
C ALA A 252 -16.68 28.23 -4.64
N ALA A 253 -15.85 28.12 -5.68
CA ALA A 253 -15.99 28.93 -6.91
C ALA A 253 -17.17 28.51 -7.80
N ALA A 254 -17.66 27.27 -7.67
CA ALA A 254 -18.80 26.75 -8.42
C ALA A 254 -20.14 26.98 -7.70
N ALA A 255 -20.13 27.47 -6.45
CA ALA A 255 -21.34 27.86 -5.74
C ALA A 255 -21.89 29.18 -6.33
N PRO A 256 -23.16 29.25 -6.77
CA PRO A 256 -23.73 30.48 -7.28
C PRO A 256 -23.73 31.56 -6.18
N THR A 257 -23.25 32.75 -6.55
CA THR A 257 -23.25 33.94 -5.69
C THR A 257 -24.69 34.20 -5.22
N PRO A 258 -24.96 34.38 -3.91
CA PRO A 258 -26.30 34.72 -3.46
C PRO A 258 -26.70 36.04 -4.13
N THR A 259 -27.80 35.99 -4.89
CA THR A 259 -28.44 37.17 -5.48
C THR A 259 -28.68 38.17 -4.36
N PRO A 260 -28.20 39.42 -4.44
CA PRO A 260 -28.53 40.43 -3.44
C PRO A 260 -30.05 40.57 -3.44
N THR A 261 -30.67 40.22 -2.31
CA THR A 261 -32.09 40.49 -2.08
C THR A 261 -32.30 42.01 -2.11
N PRO A 262 -33.30 42.50 -2.87
CA PRO A 262 -33.56 43.93 -3.03
C PRO A 262 -34.00 44.62 -1.75
#